data_AF-A0A973PTQ4-F1
#
_entry.id   AF-A0A973PTQ4-F1
#
_cell.length_a   1.000
_cell.length_b   1.000
_cell.length_c   1.000
_cell.angle_alpha   90.00
_cell.angle_beta   90.00
_cell.angle_gamma   90.00
#
_symmetry.space_group_name_H-M   'P 1'
#
loop_
_entity.id
_entity.type
_entity.pdbx_description
1 polymer ?
#
loop_
_entity_poly.entity_id
_entity_poly.type
_entity_poly.pdbx_seq_one_letter_code
_entity_poly.pdbx_strand_id
1 'polypeptide(L)' 'DRPTVRTSDPGLVVAGDLVRTELPVALMERAATSGFLAANALLERWGVRGQTLWTVPDGGRSAVLRGLARLA' A
#
# COMPACT_ATOMS: atom_id res chain seq x y z
N ASP A 1 6.01 15.63 3.43
CA ASP A 1 5.05 14.55 3.74
C ASP A 1 4.57 13.89 2.45
N ARG A 2 4.21 12.60 2.44
CA ARG A 2 3.76 11.91 1.21
C ARG A 2 2.23 11.87 1.10
N PRO A 3 1.61 12.15 -0.06
CA PRO A 3 0.16 12.09 -0.20
C PRO A 3 -0.37 10.66 -0.05
N THR A 4 -1.57 10.52 0.49
CA THR A 4 -2.32 9.25 0.48
C THR A 4 -3.04 9.06 -0.85
N VAL A 5 -3.53 7.85 -1.10
CA VAL A 5 -4.34 7.52 -2.27
C VAL A 5 -5.63 8.36 -2.35
N ARG A 6 -6.32 8.53 -1.22
CA ARG A 6 -7.56 9.31 -1.13
C ARG A 6 -7.22 10.79 -0.96
N THR A 7 -7.98 11.64 -1.66
CA THR A 7 -7.94 13.10 -1.52
C THR A 7 -9.21 13.60 -0.85
N SER A 8 -9.28 14.91 -0.60
CA SER A 8 -10.50 15.57 -0.12
C SER A 8 -11.64 15.54 -1.14
N ASP A 9 -11.33 15.40 -2.43
CA ASP A 9 -12.32 15.24 -3.49
C ASP A 9 -12.63 13.74 -3.68
N PRO A 10 -13.89 13.30 -3.47
CA PRO A 10 -14.27 11.89 -3.60
C PRO A 10 -14.11 11.32 -5.01
N GLY A 11 -14.06 12.14 -6.05
CA GLY A 11 -13.84 11.75 -7.44
C GLY A 11 -12.36 11.62 -7.82
N LEU A 12 -11.45 12.16 -7.02
CA LEU A 12 -10.02 12.23 -7.32
C LEU A 12 -9.20 11.33 -6.39
N VAL A 13 -8.43 10.42 -7.00
CA VAL A 13 -7.44 9.57 -6.31
C VAL A 13 -6.06 9.76 -6.93
N VAL A 14 -5.02 9.55 -6.15
CA VAL A 14 -3.63 9.70 -6.58
C VAL A 14 -2.91 8.37 -6.54
N ALA A 15 -2.06 8.11 -7.54
CA ALA A 15 -1.16 6.96 -7.63
C ALA A 15 0.24 7.43 -8.09
N GLY A 16 1.24 6.57 -7.91
CA GLY A 16 2.63 6.81 -8.30
C GLY A 16 3.62 6.71 -7.13
N ASP A 17 4.90 6.84 -7.44
CA ASP A 17 5.99 6.52 -6.49
C ASP A 17 6.09 7.46 -5.28
N LEU A 18 5.49 8.64 -5.38
CA LEU A 18 5.39 9.61 -4.30
C LEU A 18 4.27 9.27 -3.32
N VAL A 19 3.28 8.47 -3.73
CA VAL A 19 2.13 8.11 -2.90
C VAL A 19 2.56 7.19 -1.77
N ARG A 20 2.03 7.46 -0.59
CA ARG A 20 2.23 6.63 0.60
C ARG A 20 1.61 5.26 0.40
N THR A 21 2.40 4.22 0.58
CA THR A 21 1.98 2.82 0.56
C THR A 21 2.47 2.14 1.83
N GLU A 22 1.60 1.41 2.53
CA GLU A 22 1.96 0.62 3.72
C GLU A 22 2.61 -0.73 3.35
N LEU A 23 2.77 -1.02 2.06
CA LEU A 23 3.40 -2.23 1.55
C LEU A 23 4.89 -1.99 1.30
N PRO A 24 5.76 -3.01 1.52
CA PRO A 24 7.21 -2.90 1.34
C PRO A 24 7.60 -2.90 -0.15
N VAL A 25 7.21 -1.84 -0.88
CA VAL A 25 7.36 -1.72 -2.35
C VAL A 25 8.23 -0.53 -2.74
N ALA A 26 8.92 -0.65 -3.88
CA ALA A 26 9.84 0.37 -4.39
C ALA A 26 9.71 0.59 -5.91
N LEU A 27 10.08 1.78 -6.39
CA LEU A 27 10.16 2.12 -7.81
C LEU A 27 8.88 1.69 -8.57
N MET A 28 9.03 1.06 -9.73
CA MET A 28 7.94 0.59 -10.58
C MET A 28 6.90 -0.27 -9.85
N GLU A 29 7.32 -1.07 -8.86
CA GLU A 29 6.39 -1.86 -8.03
C GLU A 29 5.48 -0.94 -7.21
N ARG A 30 6.04 0.15 -6.65
CA ARG A 30 5.24 1.13 -5.91
C ARG A 30 4.27 1.86 -6.81
N ALA A 31 4.69 2.31 -8.00
CA ALA A 31 3.80 2.91 -8.98
C ALA A 31 2.62 1.97 -9.31
N ALA A 32 2.90 0.70 -9.59
CA ALA A 32 1.86 -0.29 -9.89
C ALA A 32 0.95 -0.57 -8.69
N THR A 33 1.54 -0.78 -7.51
CA THR A 33 0.84 -1.07 -6.25
C THR A 33 -0.09 0.07 -5.86
N SER A 34 0.40 1.31 -5.87
CA SER A 34 -0.42 2.49 -5.60
C SER A 34 -1.51 2.70 -6.64
N GLY A 35 -1.27 2.33 -7.90
CA GLY A 35 -2.29 2.29 -8.96
C GLY A 35 -3.45 1.35 -8.61
N PHE A 36 -3.16 0.12 -8.18
CA PHE A 36 -4.20 -0.81 -7.72
C PHE A 36 -4.94 -0.31 -6.48
N LEU A 37 -4.23 0.29 -5.52
CA LEU A 37 -4.86 0.89 -4.34
C LEU A 37 -5.80 2.05 -4.71
N ALA A 38 -5.40 2.89 -5.67
CA ALA A 38 -6.22 3.99 -6.20
C ALA A 38 -7.45 3.47 -6.95
N ALA A 39 -7.28 2.46 -7.80
CA ALA A 39 -8.38 1.79 -8.48
C ALA A 39 -9.37 1.16 -7.48
N ASN A 40 -8.87 0.49 -6.43
CA ASN A 40 -9.73 -0.09 -5.39
C ASN A 40 -10.53 0.98 -4.65
N ALA A 41 -9.91 2.12 -4.30
CA ALA A 41 -10.60 3.22 -3.64
C ALA A 41 -11.72 3.81 -4.53
N LEU A 42 -11.51 3.85 -5.85
CA LEU A 42 -12.53 4.21 -6.84
C LEU A 42 -13.67 3.18 -6.89
N LEU A 43 -13.34 1.90 -7.06
CA LEU A 43 -14.31 0.81 -7.19
C LEU A 43 -15.20 0.65 -5.96
N GLU A 44 -14.65 0.85 -4.76
CA GLU A 44 -15.39 0.81 -3.50
C GLU A 44 -16.57 1.78 -3.48
N ARG A 45 -16.44 2.96 -4.12
CA ARG A 45 -17.53 3.95 -4.21
C ARG A 45 -18.72 3.47 -5.03
N TRP A 46 -18.49 2.58 -5.98
CA TRP A 46 -19.54 1.96 -6.78
C TRP A 46 -19.99 0.60 -6.22
N GLY A 47 -19.52 0.23 -5.02
CA GLY A 47 -19.79 -1.10 -4.44
C GLY A 47 -19.16 -2.24 -5.24
N VAL A 48 -18.16 -1.95 -6.06
CA VAL A 48 -17.47 -2.95 -6.89
C VAL A 48 -16.28 -3.51 -6.11
N ARG A 49 -16.13 -4.84 -6.16
CA ARG A 49 -15.00 -5.52 -5.53
C ARG A 49 -13.68 -5.09 -6.18
N GLY A 50 -12.75 -4.61 -5.36
CA GLY A 50 -11.38 -4.28 -5.78
C GLY A 50 -10.48 -5.52 -5.91
N GLN A 51 -9.25 -5.27 -6.35
CA GLN A 51 -8.18 -6.26 -6.47
C GLN A 51 -7.50 -6.49 -5.12
N THR A 52 -7.36 -7.76 -4.71
CA THR A 52 -6.54 -8.10 -3.53
C THR A 52 -5.06 -8.01 -3.89
N LEU A 53 -4.30 -7.22 -3.15
CA LEU A 53 -2.85 -7.13 -3.27
C LEU A 53 -2.18 -8.02 -2.23
N TRP A 54 -1.23 -8.83 -2.67
CA TRP A 54 -0.42 -9.69 -1.82
C TRP A 54 1.00 -9.15 -1.77
N THR A 55 1.61 -9.19 -0.59
CA THR A 55 3.00 -8.78 -0.39
C THR A 55 3.69 -9.74 0.56
N VAL A 56 5.01 -9.59 0.66
CA VAL A 56 5.81 -10.31 1.65
C VAL A 56 5.51 -9.78 3.06
N PRO A 57 5.72 -10.58 4.11
CA PRO A 57 5.64 -10.09 5.48
C PRO A 57 6.53 -8.86 5.68
N ASP A 58 6.03 -7.88 6.43
CA ASP A 58 6.74 -6.65 6.82
C ASP A 58 7.78 -6.86 7.94
N GLY A 59 7.90 -8.10 8.43
CA GLY A 59 8.87 -8.50 9.46
C GLY A 59 9.52 -9.85 9.18
N GLY A 60 10.64 -10.12 9.87
CA GLY A 60 11.37 -11.38 9.73
C GLY A 60 10.51 -12.59 10.06
N ARG A 61 10.70 -13.73 9.38
CA ARG A 61 9.84 -14.92 9.54
C ARG A 61 10.08 -15.71 10.84
N SER A 62 11.30 -15.67 11.39
CA SER A 62 11.66 -16.36 12.64
C SER A 62 11.23 -15.56 13.86
N ALA A 63 10.42 -16.16 14.73
CA ALA A 63 10.02 -15.56 16.00
C ALA A 63 11.22 -15.25 16.91
N VAL A 64 12.22 -16.14 16.91
CA VAL A 64 13.46 -15.95 17.70
C VAL A 64 14.24 -14.75 17.18
N LEU A 65 14.48 -14.66 15.88
CA LEU A 65 15.22 -13.54 15.30
C LEU A 65 14.47 -12.21 15.46
N ARG A 66 13.14 -12.22 15.34
CA ARG A 66 12.32 -11.04 15.65
C ARG A 66 12.43 -10.62 17.11
N GLY A 67 12.49 -11.58 18.04
CA GLY A 67 12.66 -11.32 19.46
C GLY A 67 14.00 -10.67 19.75
N LEU A 68 15.09 -11.23 19.20
CA LEU A 68 16.44 -10.66 19.35
C LEU A 68 16.55 -9.25 18.75
N ALA A 69 15.96 -9.01 17.57
CA ALA A 69 15.99 -7.70 16.92
C ALA A 69 15.24 -6.59 17.68
N ARG A 70 14.33 -6.93 18.61
CA ARG A 70 13.62 -5.95 19.47
C ARG A 70 14.38 -5.62 20.74
N LEU A 71 15.36 -6.44 21.11
CA LEU A 71 16.22 -6.23 22.29
C LEU A 71 17.47 -5.41 21.96
N ALA A 72 17.80 -5.29 20.66
CA ALA A 72 18.82 -4.39 20.14
C ALA A 72 18.23 -2.99 19.93
#